data_AF-A0A2R6LVS3-F1
#
_entry.id   AF-A0A2R6LVS3-F1
#
_cell.length_a   1.000
_cell.length_b   1.000
_cell.length_c   1.000
_cell.angle_alpha   90.00
_cell.angle_beta   90.00
_cell.angle_gamma   90.00
#
_symmetry.space_group_name_H-M   'P 1'
#
loop_
_entity.id
_entity.type
_entity.pdbx_description
1 polymer ?
#
loop_
_entity_poly.entity_id
_entity_poly.type
_entity_poly.pdbx_seq_one_letter_code
_entity_poly.pdbx_strand_id
1 'polypeptide(L)'
;MSMQDGGHVAAAVAALGTREYGTAGDEYTRAARRVLSDPRPDLGPFEADEKGAVEGVSVARDLTNALEGPAQQACLEEFVADFQVAGDLDGVEAAYESAADAYRDAAVDDPQSRATTPLFRAAIAPLKQVARGPANGEIAVAWEDVHGDDPASPGAFLARRPAYKRQRFPGLVQRAVDDGYLAAPRGTTEYDNANHACPNCGSSDVNWVGNQVLCLRCSTPAEEV
;
A
#
# COMPACT_ATOMS: atom_id res chain seq x y z
N MET A 1 16.76 1.16 -24.53
CA MET A 1 16.51 -0.01 -23.65
C MET A 1 15.01 -0.26 -23.72
N SER A 2 14.55 -1.43 -24.14
CA SER A 2 13.10 -1.72 -24.17
C SER A 2 12.65 -2.02 -22.74
N MET A 3 11.54 -1.41 -22.32
CA MET A 3 10.88 -1.70 -21.05
C MET A 3 10.47 -3.18 -21.07
N GLN A 4 10.81 -3.97 -20.05
CA GLN A 4 10.44 -5.38 -19.97
C GLN A 4 8.99 -5.56 -19.51
N ASP A 5 8.06 -4.91 -20.20
CA ASP A 5 6.64 -4.89 -19.86
C ASP A 5 5.89 -6.17 -20.24
N GLY A 6 6.57 -7.17 -20.82
CA GLY A 6 5.94 -8.45 -21.21
C GLY A 6 4.94 -8.33 -22.36
N GLY A 7 4.94 -7.22 -23.11
CA GLY A 7 3.97 -6.93 -24.18
C GLY A 7 2.70 -6.24 -23.68
N HIS A 8 2.58 -5.98 -22.38
CA HIS A 8 1.37 -5.40 -21.78
C HIS A 8 1.12 -3.96 -22.25
N VAL A 9 2.16 -3.14 -22.48
CA VAL A 9 1.97 -1.79 -23.06
C VAL A 9 1.40 -1.87 -24.46
N ALA A 10 1.90 -2.77 -25.31
CA ALA A 10 1.39 -2.95 -26.67
C ALA A 10 -0.08 -3.41 -26.67
N ALA A 11 -0.44 -4.32 -25.75
CA ALA A 11 -1.82 -4.76 -25.57
C ALA A 11 -2.73 -3.63 -25.09
N ALA A 12 -2.26 -2.79 -24.16
CA ALA A 12 -3.00 -1.63 -23.68
C ALA A 12 -3.24 -0.60 -24.81
N VAL A 13 -2.23 -0.30 -25.61
CA VAL A 13 -2.34 0.61 -26.77
C VAL A 13 -3.31 0.05 -27.82
N ALA A 14 -3.29 -1.25 -28.08
CA ALA A 14 -4.25 -1.89 -28.98
C ALA A 14 -5.69 -1.76 -28.46
N ALA A 15 -5.92 -1.98 -27.17
CA ALA A 15 -7.23 -1.82 -26.52
C ALA A 15 -7.72 -0.36 -26.52
N LEU A 16 -6.81 0.61 -26.35
CA LEU A 16 -7.16 2.03 -26.53
C LEU A 16 -7.62 2.33 -27.96
N GLY A 17 -6.99 1.70 -28.97
CA GLY A 17 -7.38 1.82 -30.38
C GLY A 17 -8.80 1.35 -30.67
N THR A 18 -9.34 0.43 -29.87
CA THR A 18 -10.72 -0.07 -29.97
C THR A 18 -11.67 0.51 -28.91
N ARG A 19 -11.21 1.46 -28.09
CA ARG A 19 -11.95 2.08 -26.97
C ARG A 19 -12.34 1.10 -25.86
N GLU A 20 -11.58 0.04 -25.67
CA GLU A 20 -11.74 -0.91 -24.55
C GLU A 20 -10.97 -0.42 -23.31
N TYR A 21 -11.46 0.64 -22.67
CA TYR A 21 -10.73 1.32 -21.59
C TYR A 21 -10.47 0.44 -20.36
N GLY A 22 -11.36 -0.50 -20.04
CA GLY A 22 -11.15 -1.46 -18.95
C GLY A 22 -9.97 -2.39 -19.24
N THR A 23 -9.94 -3.00 -20.43
CA THR A 23 -8.83 -3.84 -20.90
C THR A 23 -7.53 -3.06 -20.93
N ALA A 24 -7.56 -1.81 -21.43
CA ALA A 24 -6.39 -0.96 -21.46
C ALA A 24 -5.83 -0.67 -20.06
N GLY A 25 -6.70 -0.37 -19.09
CA GLY A 25 -6.31 -0.14 -17.69
C GLY A 25 -5.69 -1.39 -17.04
N ASP A 26 -6.29 -2.55 -17.27
CA ASP A 26 -5.77 -3.84 -16.77
C ASP A 26 -4.37 -4.13 -17.34
N GLU A 27 -4.18 -3.94 -18.65
CA GLU A 27 -2.90 -4.17 -19.30
C GLU A 27 -1.83 -3.16 -18.86
N TYR A 28 -2.15 -1.86 -18.74
CA TYR A 28 -1.20 -0.90 -18.15
C TYR A 28 -0.82 -1.25 -16.72
N THR A 29 -1.77 -1.75 -15.92
CA THR A 29 -1.50 -2.19 -14.55
C THR A 29 -0.57 -3.40 -14.54
N ARG A 30 -0.74 -4.36 -15.46
CA ARG A 30 0.15 -5.51 -15.61
C ARG A 30 1.55 -5.11 -16.09
N ALA A 31 1.64 -4.18 -17.04
CA ALA A 31 2.89 -3.60 -17.51
C ALA A 31 3.67 -2.95 -16.36
N ALA A 32 3.01 -2.05 -15.63
CA ALA A 32 3.59 -1.35 -14.50
C ALA A 32 4.02 -2.35 -13.41
N ARG A 33 3.14 -3.28 -13.02
CA ARG A 33 3.49 -4.31 -12.03
C ARG A 33 4.72 -5.11 -12.46
N ARG A 34 4.78 -5.58 -13.70
CA ARG A 34 5.91 -6.37 -14.18
C ARG A 34 7.22 -5.58 -14.13
N VAL A 35 7.19 -4.34 -14.60
CA VAL A 35 8.40 -3.50 -14.67
C VAL A 35 8.86 -3.03 -13.30
N LEU A 36 7.92 -2.78 -12.38
CA LEU A 36 8.19 -2.19 -11.07
C LEU A 36 8.34 -3.23 -9.96
N SER A 37 7.76 -4.42 -10.11
CA SER A 37 7.77 -5.46 -9.06
C SER A 37 8.80 -6.57 -9.31
N ASP A 38 9.29 -6.74 -10.53
CA ASP A 38 10.38 -7.69 -10.78
C ASP A 38 11.69 -7.13 -10.20
N PRO A 39 12.47 -7.94 -9.45
CA PRO A 39 13.77 -7.52 -8.94
C PRO A 39 14.63 -7.00 -10.09
N ARG A 40 15.16 -5.78 -9.95
CA ARG A 40 16.14 -5.30 -10.92
C ARG A 40 17.42 -6.10 -10.74
N PRO A 41 18.08 -6.53 -11.84
CA PRO A 41 19.23 -7.43 -11.75
C PRO A 41 20.38 -6.88 -10.90
N ASP A 42 20.49 -5.55 -10.79
CA ASP A 42 21.54 -4.85 -10.06
C ASP A 42 21.03 -4.16 -8.78
N LEU A 43 19.80 -4.43 -8.33
CA LEU A 43 19.24 -3.80 -7.13
C LEU A 43 18.47 -4.80 -6.26
N GLY A 44 18.89 -4.92 -5.00
CA GLY A 44 18.20 -5.74 -4.00
C GLY A 44 16.78 -5.22 -3.68
N PRO A 45 15.87 -6.08 -3.21
CA PRO A 45 14.46 -5.71 -2.96
C PRO A 45 14.25 -4.69 -1.83
N PHE A 46 15.28 -4.45 -1.00
CA PHE A 46 15.27 -3.47 0.10
C PHE A 46 16.31 -2.36 -0.09
N GLU A 47 17.04 -2.36 -1.21
CA GLU A 47 17.90 -1.22 -1.54
C GLU A 47 17.03 -0.06 -2.03
N ALA A 48 17.30 1.14 -1.52
CA ALA A 48 16.54 2.33 -1.88
C ALA A 48 16.63 2.59 -3.38
N ASP A 49 15.50 2.98 -3.96
CA ASP A 49 15.44 3.47 -5.33
C ASP A 49 14.49 4.64 -5.48
N GLU A 50 15.07 5.77 -5.85
CA GLU A 50 14.34 6.98 -6.14
C GLU A 50 13.40 6.83 -7.34
N LYS A 51 13.73 5.99 -8.34
CA LYS A 51 12.95 5.93 -9.59
C LYS A 51 11.53 5.40 -9.38
N GLY A 52 11.37 4.31 -8.63
CA GLY A 52 10.05 3.77 -8.30
C GLY A 52 9.21 4.74 -7.46
N ALA A 53 9.83 5.43 -6.52
CA ALA A 53 9.14 6.43 -5.69
C ALA A 53 8.71 7.66 -6.48
N VAL A 54 9.59 8.22 -7.34
CA VAL A 54 9.27 9.35 -8.21
C VAL A 54 8.14 9.02 -9.18
N GLU A 55 8.11 7.79 -9.72
CA GLU A 55 7.00 7.33 -10.56
C GLU A 55 5.70 7.23 -9.75
N GLY A 56 5.74 6.65 -8.55
CA GLY A 56 4.58 6.61 -7.65
C GLY A 56 4.03 8.00 -7.34
N VAL A 57 4.90 8.97 -7.03
CA VAL A 57 4.52 10.38 -6.84
C VAL A 57 3.87 10.95 -8.10
N SER A 58 4.40 10.66 -9.28
CA SER A 58 3.87 11.17 -10.55
C SER A 58 2.49 10.58 -10.84
N VAL A 59 2.31 9.27 -10.68
CA VAL A 59 1.02 8.58 -10.86
C VAL A 59 -0.02 9.12 -9.88
N ALA A 60 0.33 9.29 -8.60
CA ALA A 60 -0.59 9.83 -7.61
C ALA A 60 -1.06 11.25 -7.99
N ARG A 61 -0.14 12.12 -8.42
CA ARG A 61 -0.46 13.48 -8.89
C ARG A 61 -1.32 13.48 -10.15
N ASP A 62 -1.05 12.61 -11.11
CA ASP A 62 -1.86 12.49 -12.33
C ASP A 62 -3.29 12.03 -12.01
N LEU A 63 -3.42 11.05 -11.10
CA LEU A 63 -4.73 10.57 -10.66
C LEU A 63 -5.53 11.65 -9.92
N THR A 64 -4.88 12.63 -9.26
CA THR A 64 -5.58 13.75 -8.61
C THR A 64 -6.38 14.55 -9.63
N ASN A 65 -5.88 14.68 -10.86
CA ASN A 65 -6.58 15.37 -11.95
C ASN A 65 -7.68 14.52 -12.59
N ALA A 66 -7.68 13.19 -12.38
CA ALA A 66 -8.65 12.26 -12.95
C ALA A 66 -9.84 11.98 -12.03
N LEU A 67 -9.69 12.17 -10.71
CA LEU A 67 -10.74 11.96 -9.73
C LEU A 67 -11.43 13.28 -9.36
N GLU A 68 -12.76 13.26 -9.23
CA GLU A 68 -13.56 14.46 -8.92
C GLU A 68 -13.84 14.65 -7.43
N GLY A 69 -13.64 13.61 -6.61
CA GLY A 69 -13.96 13.63 -5.18
C GLY A 69 -12.84 14.27 -4.34
N PRO A 70 -13.11 15.37 -3.59
CA PRO A 70 -12.07 16.06 -2.80
C PRO A 70 -11.33 15.15 -1.81
N ALA A 71 -12.04 14.23 -1.15
CA ALA A 71 -11.39 13.28 -0.24
C ALA A 71 -10.56 12.21 -0.95
N GLN A 72 -10.89 11.87 -2.21
CA GLN A 72 -10.07 10.97 -3.02
C GLN A 72 -8.79 11.67 -3.47
N GLN A 73 -8.88 12.96 -3.83
CA GLN A 73 -7.73 13.80 -4.15
C GLN A 73 -6.81 13.96 -2.93
N ALA A 74 -7.36 14.25 -1.74
CA ALA A 74 -6.58 14.26 -0.49
C ALA A 74 -5.92 12.90 -0.18
N CYS A 75 -6.59 11.79 -0.51
CA CYS A 75 -6.00 10.44 -0.41
C CYS A 75 -4.79 10.28 -1.33
N LEU A 76 -4.84 10.83 -2.54
CA LEU A 76 -3.71 10.80 -3.48
C LEU A 76 -2.55 11.68 -3.03
N GLU A 77 -2.80 12.79 -2.33
CA GLU A 77 -1.75 13.54 -1.64
C GLU A 77 -1.09 12.71 -0.52
N GLU A 78 -1.87 11.90 0.20
CA GLU A 78 -1.33 10.94 1.18
C GLU A 78 -0.43 9.89 0.49
N PHE A 79 -0.81 9.40 -0.69
CA PHE A 79 0.05 8.50 -1.48
C PHE A 79 1.37 9.16 -1.90
N VAL A 80 1.36 10.45 -2.28
CA VAL A 80 2.59 11.18 -2.59
C VAL A 80 3.54 11.15 -1.39
N ALA A 81 3.03 11.42 -0.18
CA ALA A 81 3.84 11.36 1.04
C ALA A 81 4.34 9.94 1.33
N ASP A 82 3.51 8.91 1.17
CA ASP A 82 3.90 7.51 1.35
C ASP A 82 5.03 7.09 0.39
N PHE A 83 4.96 7.50 -0.88
CA PHE A 83 6.00 7.22 -1.87
C PHE A 83 7.29 7.97 -1.55
N GLN A 84 7.20 9.22 -1.08
CA GLN A 84 8.38 9.95 -0.61
C GLN A 84 9.07 9.24 0.55
N VAL A 85 8.31 8.72 1.52
CA VAL A 85 8.88 7.91 2.61
C VAL A 85 9.55 6.64 2.08
N ALA A 86 8.86 5.89 1.22
CA ALA A 86 9.37 4.62 0.71
C ALA A 86 10.64 4.77 -0.15
N GLY A 87 10.78 5.91 -0.84
CA GLY A 87 11.94 6.22 -1.67
C GLY A 87 13.02 7.06 -1.01
N ASP A 88 12.90 7.36 0.29
CA ASP A 88 13.79 8.28 1.01
C ASP A 88 13.93 9.66 0.30
N LEU A 89 12.82 10.19 -0.19
CA LEU A 89 12.76 11.48 -0.88
C LEU A 89 12.54 12.63 0.11
N ASP A 90 12.97 13.84 -0.28
CA ASP A 90 12.75 15.06 0.50
C ASP A 90 11.25 15.46 0.59
N GLY A 91 10.94 16.23 1.64
CA GLY A 91 9.64 16.92 1.79
C GLY A 91 8.51 16.10 2.41
N VAL A 92 8.81 14.92 2.97
CA VAL A 92 7.84 14.02 3.62
C VAL A 92 6.93 14.71 4.63
N GLU A 93 7.49 15.52 5.55
CA GLU A 93 6.69 16.17 6.60
C GLU A 93 5.64 17.12 6.01
N ALA A 94 6.07 17.97 5.07
CA ALA A 94 5.20 18.93 4.40
C ALA A 94 4.14 18.22 3.54
N ALA A 95 4.48 17.10 2.90
CA ALA A 95 3.52 16.34 2.11
C ALA A 95 2.42 15.70 2.98
N TYR A 96 2.76 15.13 4.14
CA TYR A 96 1.73 14.65 5.06
C TYR A 96 0.89 15.77 5.69
N GLU A 97 1.49 16.94 5.95
CA GLU A 97 0.74 18.11 6.40
C GLU A 97 -0.26 18.57 5.33
N SER A 98 0.18 18.70 4.07
CA SER A 98 -0.70 19.02 2.93
C SER A 98 -1.86 18.03 2.81
N ALA A 99 -1.57 16.72 2.85
CA ALA A 99 -2.61 15.70 2.78
C ALA A 99 -3.61 15.80 3.95
N ALA A 100 -3.12 16.08 5.16
CA ALA A 100 -3.97 16.27 6.34
C ALA A 100 -4.85 17.53 6.21
N ASP A 101 -4.30 18.63 5.70
CA ASP A 101 -5.04 19.87 5.43
C ASP A 101 -6.11 19.64 4.36
N ALA A 102 -5.75 19.00 3.24
CA ALA A 102 -6.67 18.64 2.16
C ALA A 102 -7.84 17.78 2.66
N TYR A 103 -7.59 16.85 3.59
CA TYR A 103 -8.67 16.09 4.21
C TYR A 103 -9.59 16.94 5.09
N ARG A 104 -9.05 17.89 5.85
CA ARG A 104 -9.88 18.79 6.69
C ARG A 104 -10.77 19.69 5.84
N ASP A 105 -10.30 20.08 4.66
CA ASP A 105 -11.03 20.94 3.72
C ASP A 105 -12.01 20.15 2.83
N ALA A 106 -11.86 18.83 2.73
CA ALA A 106 -12.71 17.97 1.92
C ALA A 106 -14.10 17.78 2.53
N ALA A 107 -15.15 18.07 1.75
CA ALA A 107 -16.52 17.71 2.11
C ALA A 107 -16.74 16.18 1.97
N VAL A 108 -17.13 15.52 3.07
CA VAL A 108 -17.40 14.07 3.13
C VAL A 108 -18.61 13.81 4.03
N ASP A 109 -19.64 13.17 3.49
CA ASP A 109 -20.86 12.87 4.25
C ASP A 109 -20.68 11.68 5.21
N ASP A 110 -20.15 10.56 4.70
CA ASP A 110 -19.92 9.33 5.47
C ASP A 110 -18.42 8.98 5.46
N PRO A 111 -17.63 9.52 6.40
CA PRO A 111 -16.19 9.30 6.45
C PRO A 111 -15.82 7.85 6.79
N GLN A 112 -16.68 7.12 7.52
CA GLN A 112 -16.44 5.72 7.88
C GLN A 112 -16.58 4.81 6.66
N SER A 113 -17.68 4.93 5.92
CA SER A 113 -17.84 4.22 4.66
C SER A 113 -16.73 4.59 3.68
N ARG A 114 -16.42 5.90 3.56
CA ARG A 114 -15.34 6.39 2.70
C ARG A 114 -13.99 5.76 3.02
N ALA A 115 -13.60 5.69 4.30
CA ALA A 115 -12.35 5.09 4.76
C ALA A 115 -12.22 3.59 4.44
N THR A 116 -13.34 2.92 4.14
CA THR A 116 -13.36 1.50 3.76
C THR A 116 -13.46 1.26 2.25
N THR A 117 -13.51 2.31 1.44
CA THR A 117 -13.47 2.16 -0.03
C THR A 117 -12.09 1.70 -0.51
N PRO A 118 -11.98 1.08 -1.71
CA PRO A 118 -10.73 0.48 -2.18
C PRO A 118 -9.51 1.43 -2.16
N LEU A 119 -9.68 2.70 -2.58
CA LEU A 119 -8.59 3.69 -2.58
C LEU A 119 -8.05 3.95 -1.16
N PHE A 120 -8.94 4.14 -0.19
CA PHE A 120 -8.58 4.43 1.20
C PHE A 120 -7.99 3.20 1.90
N ARG A 121 -8.49 2.00 1.57
CA ARG A 121 -7.88 0.74 2.01
C ARG A 121 -6.48 0.54 1.43
N ALA A 122 -6.25 0.95 0.19
CA ALA A 122 -4.93 0.91 -0.43
C ALA A 122 -3.96 1.87 0.27
N ALA A 123 -4.40 3.07 0.66
CA ALA A 123 -3.56 4.02 1.41
C ALA A 123 -3.11 3.46 2.77
N ILE A 124 -3.96 2.74 3.51
CA ILE A 124 -3.57 2.18 4.83
C ILE A 124 -2.78 0.87 4.72
N ALA A 125 -2.83 0.16 3.60
CA ALA A 125 -2.26 -1.18 3.49
C ALA A 125 -0.73 -1.22 3.72
N PRO A 126 0.09 -0.33 3.13
CA PRO A 126 1.54 -0.32 3.38
C PRO A 126 1.87 -0.13 4.86
N LEU A 127 1.19 0.81 5.53
CA LEU A 127 1.34 1.05 6.97
C LEU A 127 1.10 -0.22 7.78
N LYS A 128 0.04 -0.98 7.45
CA LYS A 128 -0.27 -2.24 8.14
C LYS A 128 0.77 -3.34 7.88
N GLN A 129 1.36 -3.38 6.68
CA GLN A 129 2.41 -4.35 6.35
C GLN A 129 3.69 -4.07 7.14
N VAL A 130 4.15 -2.82 7.19
CA VAL A 130 5.36 -2.46 7.94
C VAL A 130 5.14 -2.46 9.45
N ALA A 131 3.90 -2.29 9.92
CA ALA A 131 3.54 -2.40 11.33
C ALA A 131 3.29 -3.84 11.80
N ARG A 132 3.34 -4.83 10.91
CA ARG A 132 3.13 -6.23 11.26
C ARG A 132 4.44 -6.81 11.78
N GLY A 133 4.53 -6.92 13.10
CA GLY A 133 5.73 -7.40 13.77
C GLY A 133 5.92 -8.92 13.66
N PRO A 134 7.16 -9.43 13.80
CA PRO A 134 7.45 -10.86 13.80
C PRO A 134 6.89 -11.60 15.03
N ALA A 135 6.56 -10.87 16.11
CA ALA A 135 5.96 -11.41 17.32
C ALA A 135 4.44 -11.60 17.13
N ASN A 136 4.06 -12.79 16.64
CA ASN A 136 2.68 -13.25 16.39
C ASN A 136 1.96 -12.67 15.17
N GLY A 137 2.62 -11.84 14.35
CA GLY A 137 2.04 -11.38 13.10
C GLY A 137 0.86 -10.41 13.25
N GLU A 138 0.67 -9.87 14.46
CA GLU A 138 -0.35 -8.87 14.73
C GLU A 138 0.00 -7.52 14.13
N ILE A 139 -1.02 -6.80 13.70
CA ILE A 139 -0.89 -5.45 13.15
C ILE A 139 -0.88 -4.48 14.33
N ALA A 140 0.27 -3.84 14.58
CA ALA A 140 0.42 -2.88 15.67
C ALA A 140 -0.13 -1.47 15.32
N VAL A 141 -1.24 -1.41 14.58
CA VAL A 141 -1.94 -0.17 14.19
C VAL A 141 -3.44 -0.45 14.26
N ALA A 142 -4.12 0.21 15.20
CA ALA A 142 -5.56 0.09 15.41
C ALA A 142 -6.35 1.02 14.46
N TRP A 143 -7.67 0.85 14.44
CA TRP A 143 -8.55 1.72 13.65
C TRP A 143 -8.56 3.15 14.22
N GLU A 144 -8.59 3.26 15.54
CA GLU A 144 -8.66 4.49 16.32
C GLU A 144 -7.35 5.30 16.18
N ASP A 145 -6.22 4.62 15.99
CA ASP A 145 -4.92 5.26 15.74
C ASP A 145 -4.96 6.16 14.50
N VAL A 146 -5.57 5.64 13.42
CA VAL A 146 -5.56 6.28 12.09
C VAL A 146 -6.82 7.06 11.75
N HIS A 147 -7.92 6.92 12.49
CA HIS A 147 -9.14 7.68 12.23
C HIS A 147 -9.68 8.46 13.44
N GLY A 148 -9.19 8.17 14.66
CA GLY A 148 -9.71 8.74 15.89
C GLY A 148 -11.09 8.19 16.27
N ASP A 149 -11.63 8.70 17.38
CA ASP A 149 -12.86 8.15 17.98
C ASP A 149 -14.15 8.86 17.54
N ASP A 150 -14.06 10.06 16.94
CA ASP A 150 -15.22 10.90 16.61
C ASP A 150 -15.44 11.07 15.09
N PRO A 151 -16.42 10.34 14.49
CA PRO A 151 -16.77 10.48 13.08
C PRO A 151 -17.63 11.71 12.78
N ALA A 152 -18.11 12.46 13.79
CA ALA A 152 -18.95 13.65 13.58
C ALA A 152 -18.18 14.85 13.00
N SER A 153 -16.85 14.76 12.92
CA SER A 153 -15.97 15.70 12.22
C SER A 153 -15.27 15.03 11.03
N PRO A 154 -15.94 14.84 9.87
CA PRO A 154 -15.45 13.99 8.78
C PRO A 154 -14.04 14.30 8.27
N GLY A 155 -13.73 15.59 8.09
CA GLY A 155 -12.41 16.00 7.62
C GLY A 155 -11.31 15.72 8.65
N ALA A 156 -11.56 15.98 9.94
CA ALA A 156 -10.63 15.67 11.01
C ALA A 156 -10.43 14.16 11.20
N PHE A 157 -11.51 13.37 11.05
CA PHE A 157 -11.49 11.91 11.09
C PHE A 157 -10.57 11.33 10.02
N LEU A 158 -10.67 11.80 8.77
CA LEU A 158 -9.80 11.33 7.69
C LEU A 158 -8.36 11.89 7.79
N ALA A 159 -8.20 13.15 8.22
CA ALA A 159 -6.90 13.79 8.40
C ALA A 159 -6.04 13.15 9.51
N ARG A 160 -6.64 12.34 10.39
CA ARG A 160 -5.91 11.61 11.43
C ARG A 160 -4.88 10.63 10.84
N ARG A 161 -5.18 9.99 9.70
CA ARG A 161 -4.31 8.97 9.10
C ARG A 161 -2.98 9.54 8.60
N PRO A 162 -2.93 10.59 7.75
CA PRO A 162 -1.66 11.20 7.37
C PRO A 162 -0.92 11.79 8.59
N ALA A 163 -1.63 12.34 9.58
CA ALA A 163 -0.99 12.82 10.82
C ALA A 163 -0.32 11.69 11.62
N TYR A 164 -0.93 10.52 11.70
CA TYR A 164 -0.35 9.33 12.33
C TYR A 164 0.84 8.80 11.51
N LYS A 165 0.67 8.67 10.20
CA LYS A 165 1.72 8.20 9.29
C LYS A 165 2.96 9.07 9.34
N ARG A 166 2.81 10.39 9.34
CA ARG A 166 3.92 11.34 9.51
C ARG A 166 4.79 11.02 10.73
N GLN A 167 4.18 10.59 11.83
CA GLN A 167 4.91 10.28 13.07
C GLN A 167 5.51 8.88 13.11
N ARG A 168 4.95 7.93 12.36
CA ARG A 168 5.22 6.48 12.55
C ARG A 168 5.75 5.77 11.31
N PHE A 169 5.22 6.11 10.14
CA PHE A 169 5.49 5.39 8.90
C PHE A 169 6.98 5.40 8.51
N PRO A 170 7.72 6.53 8.58
CA PRO A 170 9.16 6.54 8.26
C PRO A 170 9.97 5.54 9.12
N GLY A 171 9.75 5.53 10.43
CA GLY A 171 10.46 4.60 11.32
C GLY A 171 10.07 3.13 11.11
N LEU A 172 8.81 2.87 10.73
CA LEU A 172 8.36 1.51 10.40
C LEU A 172 8.96 1.01 9.07
N VAL A 173 9.04 1.88 8.06
CA VAL A 173 9.69 1.57 6.79
C VAL A 173 11.19 1.32 7.00
N GLN A 174 11.88 2.18 7.75
CA GLN A 174 13.30 1.98 8.06
C GLN A 174 13.53 0.64 8.75
N ARG A 175 12.68 0.28 9.73
CA ARG A 175 12.77 -1.03 10.37
C ARG A 175 12.57 -2.18 9.38
N ALA A 176 11.60 -2.10 8.48
CA ALA A 176 11.37 -3.14 7.48
C ALA A 176 12.57 -3.31 6.54
N VAL A 177 13.24 -2.21 6.18
CA VAL A 177 14.50 -2.22 5.42
C VAL A 177 15.63 -2.84 6.22
N ASP A 178 15.83 -2.42 7.47
CA ASP A 178 16.88 -2.95 8.36
C ASP A 178 16.71 -4.45 8.64
N ASP A 179 15.46 -4.89 8.84
CA ASP A 179 15.11 -6.30 9.06
C ASP A 179 15.14 -7.12 7.75
N GLY A 180 15.24 -6.47 6.58
CA GLY A 180 15.14 -7.11 5.27
C GLY A 180 13.82 -7.86 5.08
N TYR A 181 12.75 -7.33 5.68
CA TYR A 181 11.47 -8.02 5.79
C TYR A 181 10.27 -7.08 5.62
N LEU A 182 9.42 -7.41 4.65
CA LEU A 182 8.10 -6.81 4.49
C LEU A 182 7.04 -7.89 4.62
N ALA A 183 6.12 -7.71 5.57
CA ALA A 183 5.05 -8.67 5.74
C ALA A 183 4.11 -8.70 4.52
N ALA A 184 3.64 -9.89 4.14
CA ALA A 184 2.58 -10.02 3.15
C ALA A 184 1.31 -9.27 3.62
N PRO A 185 0.43 -8.82 2.71
CA PRO A 185 -0.86 -8.29 3.09
C PRO A 185 -1.61 -9.26 4.00
N ARG A 186 -2.34 -8.73 4.99
CA ARG A 186 -3.16 -9.57 5.87
C ARG A 186 -4.49 -9.87 5.18
N GLY A 187 -4.75 -11.15 4.93
CA GLY A 187 -6.04 -11.65 4.45
C GLY A 187 -6.83 -12.29 5.59
N THR A 188 -7.48 -13.42 5.32
CA THR A 188 -8.14 -14.20 6.36
C THR A 188 -7.06 -14.88 7.21
N THR A 189 -7.23 -14.90 8.54
CA THR A 189 -6.25 -15.51 9.44
C THR A 189 -6.87 -16.61 10.27
N GLU A 190 -6.13 -17.69 10.47
CA GLU A 190 -6.53 -18.81 11.32
C GLU A 190 -5.33 -19.19 12.21
N TYR A 191 -5.58 -19.35 13.49
CA TYR A 191 -4.56 -19.66 14.49
C TYR A 191 -4.62 -21.15 14.81
N ASP A 192 -3.47 -21.74 15.12
CA ASP A 192 -3.36 -23.17 15.46
C ASP A 192 -3.98 -24.11 14.39
N ASN A 193 -3.81 -23.79 13.10
CA ASN A 193 -4.37 -24.59 12.01
C ASN A 193 -3.73 -26.00 12.00
N ALA A 194 -4.54 -27.06 12.09
CA ALA A 194 -4.04 -28.43 12.17
C ALA A 194 -3.50 -29.01 10.86
N ASN A 195 -3.75 -28.35 9.74
CA ASN A 195 -3.43 -28.83 8.39
C ASN A 195 -2.24 -28.12 7.75
N HIS A 196 -1.67 -27.09 8.40
CA HIS A 196 -0.56 -26.33 7.85
C HIS A 196 0.53 -26.04 8.89
N ALA A 197 1.78 -26.04 8.45
CA ALA A 197 2.92 -25.59 9.25
C ALA A 197 3.89 -24.75 8.42
N CYS A 198 4.49 -23.75 9.07
CA CYS A 198 5.53 -22.94 8.46
C CYS A 198 6.89 -23.66 8.52
N PRO A 199 7.55 -23.92 7.38
CA PRO A 199 8.86 -24.59 7.37
C PRO A 199 9.98 -23.71 7.95
N ASN A 200 9.79 -22.39 8.01
CA ASN A 200 10.80 -21.45 8.52
C ASN A 200 10.74 -21.29 10.05
N CYS A 201 9.55 -21.15 10.63
CA CYS A 201 9.40 -20.86 12.07
C CYS A 201 8.57 -21.87 12.86
N GLY A 202 8.05 -22.92 12.20
CA GLY A 202 7.26 -23.97 12.83
C GLY A 202 5.84 -23.58 13.28
N SER A 203 5.42 -22.33 13.05
CA SER A 203 4.07 -21.87 13.41
C SER A 203 3.00 -22.49 12.51
N SER A 204 1.87 -22.86 13.11
CA SER A 204 0.63 -23.28 12.45
C SER A 204 -0.38 -22.13 12.28
N ASP A 205 0.02 -20.89 12.56
CA ASP A 205 -0.82 -19.72 12.31
C ASP A 205 -0.73 -19.35 10.83
N VAL A 206 -1.87 -19.31 10.14
CA VAL A 206 -1.93 -19.08 8.70
C VAL A 206 -2.60 -17.75 8.34
N ASN A 207 -2.15 -17.18 7.24
CA ASN A 207 -2.65 -15.98 6.59
C ASN A 207 -2.97 -16.35 5.13
N TRP A 208 -4.26 -16.40 4.81
CA TRP A 208 -4.78 -16.72 3.49
C TRP A 208 -4.78 -15.46 2.63
N VAL A 209 -3.91 -15.41 1.61
CA VAL A 209 -3.75 -14.23 0.74
C VAL A 209 -3.91 -14.65 -0.72
N GLY A 210 -5.03 -14.28 -1.33
CA GLY A 210 -5.35 -14.73 -2.69
C GLY A 210 -5.39 -16.26 -2.76
N ASN A 211 -4.52 -16.84 -3.58
CA ASN A 211 -4.36 -18.29 -3.74
C ASN A 211 -3.15 -18.87 -2.97
N GLN A 212 -2.60 -18.12 -2.01
CA GLN A 212 -1.44 -18.52 -1.21
C GLN A 212 -1.82 -18.72 0.26
N VAL A 213 -1.23 -19.75 0.88
CA VAL A 213 -1.26 -19.96 2.33
C VAL A 213 0.10 -19.55 2.87
N LEU A 214 0.14 -18.47 3.64
CA LEU A 214 1.37 -17.91 4.19
C LEU A 214 1.36 -18.05 5.71
N CYS A 215 2.54 -18.21 6.31
CA CYS A 215 2.68 -18.11 7.75
C CYS A 215 2.25 -16.72 8.25
N LEU A 216 1.40 -16.66 9.27
CA LEU A 216 0.97 -15.41 9.88
C LEU A 216 2.14 -14.65 10.54
N ARG A 217 3.23 -15.32 10.92
CA ARG A 217 4.33 -14.68 11.67
C ARG A 217 5.45 -14.15 10.79
N CYS A 218 5.85 -14.92 9.78
CA CYS A 218 7.01 -14.59 8.93
C CYS A 218 6.67 -14.53 7.44
N SER A 219 5.41 -14.71 7.03
CA SER A 219 4.97 -14.66 5.63
C SER A 219 5.63 -15.68 4.69
N THR A 220 6.46 -16.61 5.20
CA THR A 220 6.92 -17.79 4.45
C THR A 220 5.71 -18.63 4.04
N PRO A 221 5.63 -19.15 2.79
CA PRO A 221 4.61 -20.10 2.40
C PRO A 221 4.50 -21.25 3.41
N ALA A 222 3.28 -21.50 3.90
CA ALA A 222 3.02 -22.64 4.76
C ALA A 222 2.87 -23.91 3.92
N GLU A 223 3.27 -25.04 4.47
CA GLU A 223 3.15 -26.36 3.85
C GLU A 223 1.99 -27.11 4.50
N GLU A 224 1.27 -27.92 3.70
CA GLU A 224 0.29 -28.87 4.25
C GLU A 224 1.01 -29.97 5.05
N VAL A 225 0.42 -30.38 6.19
CA VAL A 225 0.96 -31.42 7.09
C VAL A 225 0.08 -32.66 7.22
#